data_AF-A0A3C0PED9-F1
#
_entry.id   AF-A0A3C0PED9-F1
#
_cell.length_a   1.000
_cell.length_b   1.000
_cell.length_c   1.000
_cell.angle_alpha   90.00
_cell.angle_beta   90.00
_cell.angle_gamma   90.00
#
_symmetry.space_group_name_H-M   'P 1'
#
loop_
_entity.id
_entity.type
_entity.pdbx_description
1 polymer ?
#
loop_
_entity_poly.entity_id
_entity_poly.type
_entity_poly.pdbx_seq_one_letter_code
_entity_poly.pdbx_strand_id
1 'polypeptide(L)'
;MKTIMLAGNPNSGKSLVFSRITGIGVVSANYAGTTVDIKKGRFRYHDNEYEMVDAPGLYSLEVNSDAEKAALDNIAKCDILINIVDSTNLERNLSLTLQLAAMRKPMVVCLNFWDDTSHKGISIDAKELENLLDVPVVTVSALSGEGMSDLIASLEKSRVSGVSYSDKDDRWATIGSIIDKVQKIRHRHHTVLERLSDISLHPVGGLVMAAAVLSVTFLILRFMGEWLTNRLMEPFFTGIYNPAVISFTGHIPYGFIRGLLIGYASDPLQSFGILTSGVYIALVLVFPYFFTFYLLFGFLEDFGYLPRLAVVLDSFFHRIGLHGESSIPIMLGLGCKVPAFLATRTLVNKKEKILTLTLIMMSAPCLPQSAMIISLGMHYGIAPVISVFVILVATALVMNALLNRMIKGKTPELFMEIPSYRMPSIVLLGKKLWLRILDYFKEVFPLIAIGVLVINVLEYLHVIIWMTDTVGRGITAILGLPGEIAPVMLLGFLRKDVSISLIAPFNLSAHQFVTASVFLVLYVPCIASFFSIIKEIKIKAALAVVALSFFSATAVSSLIHLFFALLETSGVH
;
A
#
# COMPACT_ATOMS: atom_id res chain seq x y z
N MET A 1 33.05 -19.33 20.06
CA MET A 1 32.05 -18.68 19.21
C MET A 1 32.78 -18.03 18.05
N LYS A 2 32.46 -18.38 16.80
CA LYS A 2 33.07 -17.77 15.59
C LYS A 2 32.16 -16.67 15.04
N THR A 3 32.75 -15.59 14.56
CA THR A 3 32.02 -14.46 13.98
C THR A 3 32.02 -14.56 12.46
N ILE A 4 30.84 -14.61 11.86
CA ILE A 4 30.61 -14.63 10.42
C ILE A 4 30.12 -13.27 9.97
N MET A 5 30.73 -12.72 8.94
CA MET A 5 30.29 -11.46 8.32
C MET A 5 29.68 -11.74 6.94
N LEU A 6 28.48 -11.22 6.70
CA LEU A 6 27.90 -11.17 5.36
C LEU A 6 28.40 -9.93 4.63
N ALA A 7 29.09 -10.13 3.51
CA ALA A 7 29.56 -9.07 2.62
C ALA A 7 28.95 -9.24 1.24
N GLY A 8 28.78 -8.16 0.48
CA GLY A 8 28.18 -8.22 -0.86
C GLY A 8 27.60 -6.90 -1.31
N ASN A 9 27.45 -6.74 -2.63
CA ASN A 9 26.83 -5.56 -3.23
C ASN A 9 25.44 -5.30 -2.64
N PRO A 10 25.01 -4.03 -2.49
CA PRO A 10 23.62 -3.71 -2.19
C PRO A 10 22.66 -4.57 -3.01
N ASN A 11 21.66 -5.10 -2.30
CA ASN A 11 20.60 -5.95 -2.84
C ASN A 11 21.01 -7.28 -3.50
N SER A 12 22.22 -7.78 -3.26
CA SER A 12 22.57 -9.17 -3.58
C SER A 12 21.79 -10.24 -2.77
N GLY A 13 20.86 -9.83 -1.89
CA GLY A 13 20.03 -10.70 -1.05
C GLY A 13 20.60 -11.03 0.33
N LYS A 14 21.62 -10.30 0.80
CA LYS A 14 22.25 -10.46 2.14
C LYS A 14 21.25 -10.60 3.28
N SER A 15 20.35 -9.63 3.46
CA SER A 15 19.42 -9.64 4.58
C SER A 15 18.42 -10.80 4.52
N LEU A 16 18.11 -11.31 3.33
CA LEU A 16 17.25 -12.48 3.19
C LEU A 16 18.00 -13.76 3.60
N VAL A 17 19.24 -13.94 3.11
CA VAL A 17 20.14 -15.03 3.55
C VAL A 17 20.33 -14.98 5.07
N PHE A 18 20.60 -13.79 5.63
CA PHE A 18 20.72 -13.56 7.07
C PHE A 18 19.46 -14.03 7.83
N SER A 19 18.28 -13.58 7.40
CA SER A 19 17.01 -13.90 8.07
C SER A 19 16.68 -15.40 8.02
N ARG A 20 17.05 -16.07 6.92
CA ARG A 20 16.85 -17.51 6.72
C ARG A 20 17.74 -18.34 7.64
N ILE A 21 18.99 -17.91 7.87
CA ILE A 21 19.95 -18.63 8.71
C ILE A 21 19.68 -18.37 10.20
N THR A 22 19.39 -17.13 10.58
CA THR A 22 19.32 -16.72 11.99
C THR A 22 17.91 -16.82 12.61
N GLY A 23 16.85 -16.86 11.81
CA GLY A 23 15.47 -16.93 12.31
C GLY A 23 15.00 -15.65 13.02
N ILE A 24 14.02 -15.77 13.93
CA ILE A 24 13.28 -14.65 14.54
C ILE A 24 14.08 -13.90 15.64
N GLY A 25 15.27 -14.39 16.02
CA GLY A 25 16.07 -13.87 17.14
C GLY A 25 17.09 -12.77 16.81
N VAL A 26 16.75 -11.84 15.92
CA VAL A 26 17.69 -10.79 15.46
C VAL A 26 17.75 -9.63 16.46
N VAL A 27 18.95 -9.28 16.90
CA VAL A 27 19.22 -8.05 17.68
C VAL A 27 19.78 -7.00 16.73
N SER A 28 19.07 -5.90 16.53
CA SER A 28 19.61 -4.70 15.87
C SER A 28 20.35 -3.87 16.91
N ALA A 29 21.56 -3.45 16.58
CA ALA A 29 22.38 -2.59 17.41
C ALA A 29 22.99 -1.48 16.55
N ASN A 30 22.96 -0.24 17.05
CA ASN A 30 23.66 0.88 16.44
C ASN A 30 25.16 0.76 16.70
N TYR A 31 25.98 1.01 15.68
CA TYR A 31 27.43 1.10 15.87
C TYR A 31 27.78 2.39 16.65
N ALA A 32 28.71 2.28 17.61
CA ALA A 32 29.03 3.34 18.55
C ALA A 32 29.35 4.67 17.84
N GLY A 33 28.48 5.67 18.01
CA GLY A 33 28.64 7.00 17.44
C GLY A 33 28.07 7.22 16.02
N THR A 34 27.28 6.28 15.47
CA THR A 34 26.67 6.42 14.13
C THR A 34 25.21 5.97 14.10
N THR A 35 24.46 6.42 13.09
CA THR A 35 23.06 6.01 12.83
C THR A 35 22.95 4.73 12.00
N VAL A 36 24.01 3.93 11.93
CA VAL A 36 24.08 2.75 11.07
C VAL A 36 23.65 1.52 11.87
N ASP A 37 22.51 0.95 11.49
CA ASP A 37 21.96 -0.28 12.05
C ASP A 37 22.74 -1.50 11.56
N ILE A 38 23.35 -2.24 12.49
CA ILE A 38 23.96 -3.55 12.23
C ILE A 38 23.06 -4.62 12.84
N LYS A 39 22.73 -5.65 12.07
CA LYS A 39 21.94 -6.78 12.55
C LYS A 39 22.85 -7.91 12.96
N LYS A 40 22.63 -8.44 14.16
CA LYS A 40 23.33 -9.61 14.67
C LYS A 40 22.35 -10.72 14.97
N GLY A 41 22.71 -11.94 14.61
CA GLY A 41 21.94 -13.14 14.88
C GLY A 41 22.87 -14.29 15.23
N ARG A 42 22.41 -15.20 16.09
CA ARG A 42 23.19 -16.37 16.51
C ARG A 42 22.51 -17.63 16.03
N PHE A 43 23.31 -18.59 15.60
CA PHE A 43 22.84 -19.92 15.26
C PHE A 43 23.89 -20.96 15.65
N ARG A 44 23.43 -22.19 15.84
CA ARG A 44 24.29 -23.34 16.15
C ARG A 44 24.26 -24.31 14.99
N TYR A 45 25.43 -24.80 14.60
CA TYR A 45 25.57 -25.84 13.59
C TYR A 45 26.60 -26.86 14.10
N HIS A 46 26.18 -28.13 14.21
CA HIS A 46 26.87 -29.16 14.99
C HIS A 46 27.26 -28.66 16.40
N ASP A 47 28.52 -28.82 16.80
CA ASP A 47 29.05 -28.42 18.10
C ASP A 47 29.54 -26.96 18.12
N ASN A 48 29.42 -26.23 17.00
CA ASN A 48 29.92 -24.87 16.87
C ASN A 48 28.79 -23.82 16.98
N GLU A 49 29.06 -22.76 17.74
CA GLU A 49 28.20 -21.58 17.84
C GLU A 49 28.77 -20.44 17.00
N TYR A 50 27.91 -19.88 16.14
CA TYR A 50 28.24 -18.82 15.21
C TYR A 50 27.44 -17.55 15.51
N GLU A 51 28.10 -16.40 15.49
CA GLU A 51 27.46 -15.08 15.47
C GLU A 51 27.56 -14.53 14.05
N MET A 52 26.42 -14.36 13.39
CA MET A 52 26.33 -13.77 12.06
C MET A 52 26.02 -12.28 12.16
N VAL A 53 26.73 -11.49 11.35
CA VAL A 53 26.60 -10.04 11.27
C VAL A 53 26.20 -9.65 9.85
N ASP A 54 25.08 -8.94 9.71
CA ASP A 54 24.64 -8.30 8.46
C ASP A 54 24.89 -6.80 8.57
N ALA A 55 25.68 -6.28 7.64
CA ALA A 55 26.06 -4.88 7.56
C ALA A 55 25.66 -4.28 6.21
N PRO A 56 25.72 -2.94 6.07
CA PRO A 56 25.39 -2.27 4.82
C PRO A 56 26.14 -2.86 3.63
N GLY A 57 25.47 -2.94 2.48
CA GLY A 57 26.09 -3.44 1.25
C GLY A 57 27.25 -2.57 0.80
N LEU A 58 28.31 -3.20 0.29
CA LEU A 58 29.51 -2.55 -0.21
C LEU A 58 29.59 -2.74 -1.72
N TYR A 59 29.91 -1.70 -2.50
CA TYR A 59 30.29 -1.87 -3.92
C TYR A 59 31.81 -2.00 -4.10
N SER A 60 32.58 -1.46 -3.16
CA SER A 60 34.04 -1.49 -3.11
C SER A 60 34.51 -1.38 -1.66
N LEU A 61 35.78 -1.68 -1.40
CA LEU A 61 36.42 -1.41 -0.11
C LEU A 61 36.88 0.05 0.05
N GLU A 62 36.60 0.90 -0.93
CA GLU A 62 36.79 2.35 -0.82
C GLU A 62 35.69 2.95 0.06
N VAL A 63 36.07 3.74 1.06
CA VAL A 63 35.15 4.33 2.04
C VAL A 63 34.61 5.65 1.52
N ASN A 64 33.33 5.69 1.17
CA ASN A 64 32.63 6.91 0.79
C ASN A 64 31.55 7.33 1.80
N SER A 65 31.27 6.48 2.81
CA SER A 65 30.30 6.78 3.87
C SER A 65 30.65 6.13 5.22
N ASP A 66 30.07 6.65 6.30
CA ASP A 66 30.20 6.08 7.66
C ASP A 66 29.67 4.63 7.74
N ALA A 67 28.67 4.30 6.93
CA ALA A 67 28.09 2.96 6.83
C ALA A 67 29.07 1.96 6.21
N GLU A 68 29.78 2.35 5.15
CA GLU A 68 30.81 1.52 4.51
C GLU A 68 32.02 1.35 5.42
N LYS A 69 32.41 2.42 6.13
CA LYS A 69 33.48 2.36 7.13
C LYS A 69 33.17 1.34 8.24
N ALA A 70 31.94 1.38 8.77
CA ALA A 70 31.50 0.41 9.77
C ALA A 70 31.51 -1.03 9.22
N ALA A 71 31.10 -1.25 7.97
CA ALA A 71 31.16 -2.58 7.36
C ALA A 71 32.61 -3.10 7.23
N LEU A 72 33.56 -2.26 6.81
CA LEU A 72 34.98 -2.62 6.71
C LEU A 72 35.60 -2.97 8.07
N ASP A 73 35.31 -2.20 9.12
CA ASP A 73 35.79 -2.47 10.47
C ASP A 73 35.32 -3.85 10.97
N ASN A 74 34.09 -4.25 10.60
CA ASN A 74 33.54 -5.56 10.96
C ASN A 74 34.14 -6.69 10.11
N ILE A 75 34.38 -6.46 8.82
CA ILE A 75 35.08 -7.42 7.94
C ILE A 75 36.51 -7.69 8.47
N ALA A 76 37.21 -6.66 8.94
CA ALA A 76 38.55 -6.84 9.51
C ALA A 76 38.55 -7.74 10.77
N LYS A 77 37.49 -7.65 11.59
CA LYS A 77 37.35 -8.36 12.86
C LYS A 77 36.70 -9.75 12.75
N CYS A 78 36.12 -10.11 11.62
CA CYS A 78 35.44 -11.40 11.47
C CYS A 78 36.41 -12.58 11.31
N ASP A 79 35.93 -13.77 11.64
CA ASP A 79 36.65 -15.04 11.46
C ASP A 79 36.41 -15.62 10.06
N ILE A 80 35.18 -15.49 9.54
CA ILE A 80 34.75 -16.04 8.25
C ILE A 80 33.92 -15.00 7.49
N LEU A 81 34.17 -14.86 6.19
CA LEU A 81 33.33 -14.08 5.27
C LEU A 81 32.39 -15.01 4.49
N ILE A 82 31.11 -14.64 4.45
CA ILE A 82 30.22 -15.12 3.39
C ILE A 82 30.01 -13.96 2.42
N ASN A 83 30.56 -14.11 1.21
CA ASN A 83 30.40 -13.15 0.15
C ASN A 83 29.16 -13.49 -0.69
N ILE A 84 28.11 -12.68 -0.57
CA ILE A 84 26.85 -12.82 -1.29
C ILE A 84 26.95 -12.14 -2.65
N VAL A 85 27.00 -12.95 -3.69
CA VAL A 85 27.17 -12.58 -5.10
C VAL A 85 25.84 -12.78 -5.83
N ASP A 86 25.34 -11.73 -6.49
CA ASP A 86 24.21 -11.85 -7.40
C ASP A 86 24.64 -12.57 -8.69
N SER A 87 24.19 -13.81 -8.85
CA SER A 87 24.45 -14.64 -10.02
C SER A 87 23.93 -14.05 -11.34
N THR A 88 22.95 -13.15 -11.28
CA THR A 88 22.41 -12.50 -12.48
C THR A 88 23.25 -11.34 -12.98
N ASN A 89 24.18 -10.84 -12.16
CA ASN A 89 25.11 -9.77 -12.51
C ASN A 89 26.52 -10.10 -11.96
N LEU A 90 27.05 -11.25 -12.41
CA LEU A 90 28.28 -11.83 -11.87
C LEU A 90 29.47 -10.88 -11.98
N GLU A 91 29.67 -10.24 -13.13
CA GLU A 91 30.78 -9.32 -13.40
C GLU A 91 30.93 -8.22 -12.36
N ARG A 92 29.83 -7.50 -12.12
CA ARG A 92 29.81 -6.38 -11.16
C ARG A 92 30.08 -6.84 -9.73
N ASN A 93 29.66 -8.05 -9.37
CA ASN A 93 29.85 -8.59 -8.03
C ASN A 93 31.26 -9.15 -7.83
N LEU A 94 31.88 -9.73 -8.86
CA LEU A 94 33.25 -10.24 -8.79
C LEU A 94 34.29 -9.15 -8.45
N SER A 95 34.00 -7.89 -8.78
CA SER A 95 34.84 -6.75 -8.36
C SER A 95 35.00 -6.65 -6.85
N LEU A 96 33.91 -6.79 -6.08
CA LEU A 96 33.98 -6.83 -4.62
C LEU A 96 34.59 -8.15 -4.13
N THR A 97 34.24 -9.27 -4.77
CA THR A 97 34.76 -10.60 -4.42
C THR A 97 36.28 -10.65 -4.43
N LEU A 98 36.93 -10.11 -5.46
CA LEU A 98 38.39 -10.08 -5.56
C LEU A 98 39.01 -9.17 -4.50
N GLN A 99 38.37 -8.04 -4.19
CA GLN A 99 38.84 -7.16 -3.12
C GLN A 99 38.75 -7.83 -1.74
N LEU A 100 37.66 -8.56 -1.47
CA LEU A 100 37.51 -9.34 -0.23
C LEU A 100 38.52 -10.50 -0.17
N ALA A 101 38.81 -11.15 -1.30
CA ALA A 101 39.86 -12.17 -1.39
C ALA A 101 41.25 -11.61 -1.02
N ALA A 102 41.55 -10.38 -1.45
CA ALA A 102 42.81 -9.69 -1.11
C ALA A 102 42.97 -9.41 0.39
N MET A 103 41.88 -9.40 1.18
CA MET A 103 41.93 -9.26 2.65
C MET A 103 42.43 -10.52 3.37
N ARG A 104 42.70 -11.62 2.65
CA ARG A 104 43.28 -12.88 3.18
C ARG A 104 42.48 -13.50 4.34
N LYS A 105 41.16 -13.35 4.32
CA LYS A 105 40.23 -13.96 5.30
C LYS A 105 39.63 -15.25 4.73
N PRO A 106 39.34 -16.28 5.56
CA PRO A 106 38.55 -17.42 5.13
C PRO A 106 37.20 -16.98 4.56
N MET A 107 36.90 -17.39 3.33
CA MET A 107 35.73 -16.92 2.60
C MET A 107 34.96 -18.09 1.99
N VAL A 108 33.64 -17.93 1.92
CA VAL A 108 32.71 -18.72 1.13
C VAL A 108 31.97 -17.77 0.19
N VAL A 109 31.84 -18.13 -1.08
CA VAL A 109 31.05 -17.39 -2.05
C VAL A 109 29.66 -18.02 -2.14
N CYS A 110 28.64 -17.21 -1.88
CA CYS A 110 27.24 -17.57 -2.05
C CYS A 110 26.74 -16.94 -3.35
N LEU A 111 26.59 -17.75 -4.40
CA LEU A 111 25.94 -17.37 -5.66
C LEU A 111 24.44 -17.36 -5.44
N ASN A 112 23.90 -16.21 -5.04
CA ASN A 112 22.49 -16.04 -4.74
C ASN A 112 21.68 -15.74 -6.01
N PHE A 113 20.35 -15.85 -5.92
CA PHE A 113 19.41 -15.76 -7.04
C PHE A 113 19.58 -16.89 -8.06
N TRP A 114 19.99 -18.08 -7.60
CA TRP A 114 20.24 -19.24 -8.47
C TRP A 114 19.01 -19.68 -9.28
N ASP A 115 17.83 -19.48 -8.71
CA ASP A 115 16.54 -19.62 -9.38
C ASP A 115 16.47 -18.71 -10.61
N ASP A 116 16.72 -17.41 -10.42
CA ASP A 116 16.62 -16.40 -11.48
C ASP A 116 17.76 -16.50 -12.53
N THR A 117 18.93 -17.08 -12.20
CA THR A 117 20.06 -17.23 -13.14
C THR A 117 19.66 -18.02 -14.38
N SER A 118 19.06 -19.19 -14.17
CA SER A 118 18.60 -20.08 -15.25
C SER A 118 17.44 -19.46 -16.04
N HIS A 119 16.58 -18.69 -15.36
CA HIS A 119 15.48 -17.97 -15.99
C HIS A 119 15.99 -16.87 -16.94
N LYS A 120 17.05 -16.13 -16.58
CA LYS A 120 17.67 -15.09 -17.42
C LYS A 120 18.56 -15.63 -18.56
N GLY A 121 18.60 -16.94 -18.79
CA GLY A 121 19.44 -17.55 -19.83
C GLY A 121 20.95 -17.52 -19.51
N ILE A 122 21.28 -17.27 -18.24
CA ILE A 122 22.66 -17.25 -17.75
C ILE A 122 22.98 -18.65 -17.22
N SER A 123 24.05 -19.25 -17.70
CA SER A 123 24.61 -20.49 -17.16
C SER A 123 25.97 -20.19 -16.57
N ILE A 124 26.16 -20.52 -15.28
CA ILE A 124 27.40 -20.31 -14.53
C ILE A 124 27.92 -21.68 -14.11
N ASP A 125 29.16 -21.99 -14.43
CA ASP A 125 29.85 -23.16 -13.89
C ASP A 125 30.38 -22.87 -12.48
N ALA A 126 29.58 -23.15 -11.46
CA ALA A 126 29.93 -22.89 -10.07
C ALA A 126 31.21 -23.64 -9.62
N LYS A 127 31.48 -24.81 -10.20
CA LYS A 127 32.64 -25.62 -9.84
C LYS A 127 33.92 -25.03 -10.44
N GLU A 128 33.86 -24.58 -11.68
CA GLU A 128 34.97 -23.85 -12.28
C GLU A 128 35.20 -22.51 -11.59
N LEU A 129 34.14 -21.82 -11.15
CA LEU A 129 34.28 -20.59 -10.36
C LEU A 129 34.96 -20.86 -9.01
N GLU A 130 34.63 -21.97 -8.33
CA GLU A 130 35.32 -22.39 -7.10
C GLU A 130 36.80 -22.65 -7.35
N ASN A 131 37.15 -23.31 -8.46
CA ASN A 131 38.55 -23.57 -8.82
C ASN A 131 39.32 -22.26 -9.09
N LEU A 132 38.71 -21.33 -9.82
CA LEU A 132 39.34 -20.06 -10.18
C LEU A 132 39.47 -19.09 -9.00
N LEU A 133 38.48 -19.05 -8.11
CA LEU A 133 38.52 -18.20 -6.91
C LEU A 133 39.25 -18.84 -5.72
N ASP A 134 39.54 -20.14 -5.79
CA ASP A 134 40.14 -20.94 -4.73
C ASP A 134 39.40 -20.86 -3.38
N VAL A 135 38.07 -20.78 -3.44
CA VAL A 135 37.19 -20.76 -2.25
C VAL A 135 35.90 -21.50 -2.55
N PRO A 136 35.21 -22.09 -1.54
CA PRO A 136 33.95 -22.76 -1.77
C PRO A 136 32.92 -21.83 -2.41
N VAL A 137 32.29 -22.28 -3.49
CA VAL A 137 31.20 -21.58 -4.16
C VAL A 137 29.93 -22.41 -4.01
N VAL A 138 28.92 -21.83 -3.37
CA VAL A 138 27.62 -22.48 -3.17
C VAL A 138 26.54 -21.69 -3.87
N THR A 139 25.73 -22.38 -4.66
CA THR A 139 24.55 -21.82 -5.35
C THR A 139 23.36 -21.81 -4.41
N VAL A 140 22.70 -20.66 -4.28
CA VAL A 140 21.62 -20.45 -3.31
C VAL A 140 20.46 -19.71 -3.97
N SER A 141 19.24 -20.10 -3.63
CA SER A 141 18.08 -19.20 -3.74
C SER A 141 17.55 -18.93 -2.33
N ALA A 142 17.87 -17.75 -1.80
CA ALA A 142 17.42 -17.34 -0.47
C ALA A 142 15.88 -17.26 -0.35
N LEU A 143 15.21 -17.10 -1.50
CA LEU A 143 13.75 -17.04 -1.62
C LEU A 143 13.12 -18.42 -1.49
N SER A 144 13.60 -19.42 -2.23
CA SER A 144 13.09 -20.80 -2.11
C SER A 144 13.64 -21.52 -0.88
N GLY A 145 14.83 -21.12 -0.41
CA GLY A 145 15.61 -21.82 0.61
C GLY A 145 16.54 -22.90 0.06
N GLU A 146 16.58 -23.09 -1.26
CA GLU A 146 17.47 -24.04 -1.94
C GLU A 146 18.94 -23.65 -1.74
N GLY A 147 19.81 -24.62 -1.47
CA GLY A 147 21.24 -24.43 -1.24
C GLY A 147 21.62 -23.83 0.13
N MET A 148 20.65 -23.46 0.97
CA MET A 148 20.93 -22.88 2.28
C MET A 148 21.64 -23.85 3.24
N SER A 149 21.23 -25.13 3.23
CA SER A 149 21.89 -26.17 4.02
C SER A 149 23.33 -26.40 3.55
N ASP A 150 23.57 -26.39 2.25
CA ASP A 150 24.90 -26.54 1.65
C ASP A 150 25.79 -25.33 1.98
N LEU A 151 25.21 -24.12 2.02
CA LEU A 151 25.93 -22.91 2.40
C LEU A 151 26.41 -23.00 3.85
N ILE A 152 25.56 -23.46 4.77
CA ILE A 152 25.95 -23.66 6.18
C ILE A 152 27.02 -24.74 6.29
N ALA A 153 26.87 -25.88 5.59
CA ALA A 153 27.86 -26.95 5.58
C ALA A 153 29.22 -26.49 5.00
N SER A 154 29.22 -25.56 4.05
CA SER A 154 30.44 -25.02 3.43
C SER A 154 31.27 -24.13 4.36
N LEU A 155 30.72 -23.65 5.49
CA LEU A 155 31.45 -22.83 6.46
C LEU A 155 32.64 -23.57 7.06
N GLU A 156 32.54 -24.88 7.26
CA GLU A 156 33.64 -25.72 7.74
C GLU A 156 34.75 -25.90 6.71
N LYS A 157 34.41 -25.71 5.42
CA LYS A 157 35.35 -25.79 4.28
C LYS A 157 35.88 -24.42 3.85
N SER A 158 35.52 -23.35 4.57
CA SER A 158 35.98 -21.99 4.27
C SER A 158 37.51 -21.94 4.28
N ARG A 159 38.09 -21.30 3.26
CA ARG A 159 39.54 -21.17 3.08
C ARG A 159 39.90 -19.78 2.56
N VAL A 160 41.15 -19.40 2.72
CA VAL A 160 41.67 -18.14 2.19
C VAL A 160 41.91 -18.31 0.70
N SER A 161 41.38 -17.37 -0.10
CA SER A 161 41.58 -17.38 -1.55
C SER A 161 43.06 -17.23 -1.92
N GLY A 162 43.53 -18.06 -2.84
CA GLY A 162 44.86 -17.92 -3.47
C GLY A 162 44.94 -16.84 -4.54
N VAL A 163 43.82 -16.21 -4.93
CA VAL A 163 43.79 -15.22 -6.01
C VAL A 163 44.40 -13.90 -5.57
N SER A 164 45.34 -13.39 -6.38
CA SER A 164 45.98 -12.09 -6.19
C SER A 164 45.95 -11.33 -7.51
N TYR A 165 45.80 -10.01 -7.43
CA TYR A 165 45.91 -9.10 -8.57
C TYR A 165 46.79 -7.91 -8.18
N SER A 166 47.40 -7.27 -9.17
CA SER A 166 48.44 -6.26 -8.99
C SER A 166 47.84 -4.86 -8.85
N ASP A 167 46.93 -4.49 -9.77
CA ASP A 167 46.37 -3.14 -9.92
C ASP A 167 44.88 -3.16 -10.29
N LYS A 168 44.23 -1.97 -10.33
CA LYS A 168 42.80 -1.83 -10.70
C LYS A 168 42.48 -2.33 -12.12
N ASP A 169 43.35 -2.07 -13.08
CA ASP A 169 43.16 -2.50 -14.48
C ASP A 169 43.35 -4.02 -14.61
N ASP A 170 44.31 -4.57 -13.88
CA ASP A 170 44.58 -6.02 -13.77
C ASP A 170 43.38 -6.76 -13.15
N ARG A 171 42.68 -6.12 -12.20
CA ARG A 171 41.45 -6.67 -11.61
C ARG A 171 40.34 -6.85 -12.65
N TRP A 172 40.06 -5.85 -13.48
CA TRP A 172 39.01 -5.96 -14.50
C TRP A 172 39.37 -6.97 -15.59
N ALA A 173 40.66 -7.07 -15.96
CA ALA A 173 41.15 -8.13 -16.85
C ALA A 173 40.95 -9.53 -16.24
N THR A 174 41.26 -9.69 -14.95
CA THR A 174 41.04 -10.94 -14.20
C THR A 174 39.55 -11.31 -14.18
N ILE A 175 38.67 -10.35 -13.86
CA ILE A 175 37.21 -10.56 -13.87
C ILE A 175 36.74 -11.01 -15.26
N GLY A 176 37.18 -10.33 -16.33
CA GLY A 176 36.85 -10.71 -17.70
C GLY A 176 37.28 -12.15 -18.02
N SER A 177 38.48 -12.56 -17.61
CA SER A 177 38.98 -13.93 -17.81
C SER A 177 38.18 -15.00 -17.04
N ILE A 178 37.68 -14.65 -15.85
CA ILE A 178 36.83 -15.55 -15.04
C ILE A 178 35.46 -15.70 -15.72
N ILE A 179 34.86 -14.59 -16.14
CA ILE A 179 33.55 -14.58 -16.79
C ILE A 179 33.57 -15.41 -18.08
N ASP A 180 34.57 -15.21 -18.92
CA ASP A 180 34.67 -15.93 -20.21
C ASP A 180 34.73 -17.45 -20.04
N LYS A 181 35.37 -17.92 -18.96
CA LYS A 181 35.46 -19.35 -18.63
C LYS A 181 34.19 -19.91 -17.98
N VAL A 182 33.56 -19.12 -17.10
CA VAL A 182 32.53 -19.61 -16.18
C VAL A 182 31.11 -19.32 -16.67
N GLN A 183 30.91 -18.17 -17.32
CA GLN A 183 29.58 -17.65 -17.65
C GLN A 183 29.29 -17.80 -19.14
N LYS A 184 28.23 -18.55 -19.46
CA LYS A 184 27.67 -18.62 -20.82
C LYS A 184 26.32 -17.93 -20.84
N ILE A 185 26.22 -16.86 -21.60
CA ILE A 185 24.96 -16.15 -21.85
C ILE A 185 24.34 -16.76 -23.11
N ARG A 186 23.22 -17.47 -22.96
CA ARG A 186 22.46 -17.97 -24.11
C ARG A 186 21.33 -17.00 -24.42
N HIS A 187 21.20 -16.58 -25.68
CA HIS A 187 19.99 -15.92 -26.15
C HIS A 187 18.82 -16.90 -26.05
N ARG A 188 17.86 -16.62 -25.17
CA ARG A 188 16.62 -17.37 -25.02
C ARG A 188 15.44 -16.47 -25.37
N HIS A 189 14.41 -17.01 -26.01
CA HIS A 189 13.19 -16.25 -26.30
C HIS A 189 12.43 -15.93 -25.01
N HIS A 190 12.07 -14.65 -24.85
CA HIS A 190 11.32 -14.13 -23.71
C HIS A 190 10.07 -14.98 -23.41
N THR A 191 9.92 -15.37 -22.14
CA THR A 191 8.67 -15.95 -21.64
C THR A 191 7.55 -14.91 -21.62
N VAL A 192 6.28 -15.33 -21.57
CA VAL A 192 5.12 -14.43 -21.53
C VAL A 192 5.19 -13.46 -20.34
N LEU A 193 5.74 -13.91 -19.21
CA LEU A 193 5.97 -13.09 -18.01
C LEU A 193 7.07 -12.03 -18.22
N GLU A 194 8.07 -12.30 -19.04
CA GLU A 194 9.14 -11.33 -19.40
C GLU A 194 8.64 -10.30 -20.42
N ARG A 195 7.82 -10.71 -21.41
CA ARG A 195 7.15 -9.73 -22.28
C ARG A 195 6.21 -8.81 -21.50
N LEU A 196 5.47 -9.34 -20.53
CA LEU A 196 4.69 -8.53 -19.60
C LEU A 196 5.61 -7.62 -18.78
N SER A 197 6.80 -8.10 -18.39
CA SER A 197 7.78 -7.30 -17.65
C SER A 197 8.24 -6.07 -18.43
N ASP A 198 8.61 -6.25 -19.69
CA ASP A 198 9.08 -5.17 -20.54
C ASP A 198 7.96 -4.16 -20.86
N ILE A 199 6.73 -4.66 -21.07
CA ILE A 199 5.55 -3.80 -21.26
C ILE A 199 5.27 -2.99 -20.00
N SER A 200 5.45 -3.57 -18.80
CA SER A 200 5.21 -2.89 -17.51
C SER A 200 6.09 -1.67 -17.31
N LEU A 201 7.30 -1.69 -17.86
CA LEU A 201 8.33 -0.68 -17.62
C LEU A 201 8.38 0.37 -18.73
N HIS A 202 7.72 0.11 -19.86
CA HIS A 202 7.63 1.08 -20.95
C HIS A 202 6.79 2.30 -20.53
N PRO A 203 7.20 3.55 -20.82
CA PRO A 203 6.47 4.74 -20.35
C PRO A 203 4.99 4.80 -20.75
N VAL A 204 4.68 4.38 -21.98
CA VAL A 204 3.30 4.34 -22.50
C VAL A 204 2.67 2.97 -22.28
N GLY A 205 3.44 1.89 -22.43
CA GLY A 205 2.94 0.51 -22.30
C GLY A 205 2.59 0.17 -20.86
N GLY A 206 3.40 0.65 -19.93
CA GLY A 206 3.21 0.54 -18.49
C GLY A 206 2.01 1.34 -18.02
N LEU A 207 1.72 2.51 -18.60
CA LEU A 207 0.51 3.29 -18.27
C LEU A 207 -0.76 2.60 -18.78
N VAL A 208 -0.73 2.03 -19.99
CA VAL A 208 -1.86 1.26 -20.53
C VAL A 208 -2.09 0.00 -19.70
N MET A 209 -1.02 -0.70 -19.33
CA MET A 209 -1.14 -1.87 -18.47
C MET A 209 -1.54 -1.50 -17.04
N ALA A 210 -1.08 -0.36 -16.51
CA ALA A 210 -1.58 0.24 -15.27
C ALA A 210 -3.09 0.39 -15.31
N ALA A 211 -3.61 1.09 -16.32
CA ALA A 211 -5.04 1.25 -16.51
C ALA A 211 -5.76 -0.10 -16.62
N ALA A 212 -5.22 -1.06 -17.37
CA ALA A 212 -5.82 -2.38 -17.54
C ALA A 212 -5.86 -3.19 -16.24
N VAL A 213 -4.72 -3.36 -15.56
CA VAL A 213 -4.62 -4.12 -14.31
C VAL A 213 -5.48 -3.48 -13.23
N LEU A 214 -5.49 -2.16 -13.14
CA LEU A 214 -6.34 -1.47 -12.16
C LEU A 214 -7.82 -1.60 -12.50
N SER A 215 -8.19 -1.49 -13.77
CA SER A 215 -9.57 -1.74 -14.21
C SER A 215 -9.99 -3.17 -13.88
N VAL A 216 -9.14 -4.17 -14.13
CA VAL A 216 -9.41 -5.57 -13.77
C VAL A 216 -9.51 -5.75 -12.25
N THR A 217 -8.55 -5.26 -11.48
CA THR A 217 -8.54 -5.33 -10.01
C THR A 217 -9.82 -4.71 -9.44
N PHE A 218 -10.24 -3.59 -10.00
CA PHE A 218 -11.45 -2.87 -9.64
C PHE A 218 -12.73 -3.63 -10.00
N LEU A 219 -12.82 -4.21 -11.20
CA LEU A 219 -13.96 -5.02 -11.61
C LEU A 219 -14.10 -6.24 -10.70
N ILE A 220 -13.00 -6.91 -10.37
CA ILE A 220 -13.01 -8.03 -9.43
C ILE A 220 -13.45 -7.53 -8.04
N LEU A 221 -12.92 -6.39 -7.56
CA LEU A 221 -13.33 -5.79 -6.29
C LEU A 221 -14.85 -5.59 -6.20
N ARG A 222 -15.43 -5.01 -7.25
CA ARG A 222 -16.87 -4.76 -7.32
C ARG A 222 -17.66 -6.05 -7.41
N PHE A 223 -17.42 -6.87 -8.44
CA PHE A 223 -18.22 -8.05 -8.69
C PHE A 223 -18.08 -9.09 -7.58
N MET A 224 -16.87 -9.32 -7.09
CA MET A 224 -16.64 -10.28 -6.01
C MET A 224 -17.17 -9.74 -4.66
N GLY A 225 -17.02 -8.44 -4.41
CA GLY A 225 -17.61 -7.77 -3.25
C GLY A 225 -19.14 -7.85 -3.23
N GLU A 226 -19.79 -7.42 -4.31
CA GLU A 226 -21.26 -7.50 -4.48
C GLU A 226 -21.76 -8.94 -4.42
N TRP A 227 -21.06 -9.88 -5.08
CA TRP A 227 -21.41 -11.30 -5.02
C TRP A 227 -21.36 -11.84 -3.59
N LEU A 228 -20.31 -11.51 -2.84
CA LEU A 228 -20.13 -11.95 -1.46
C LEU A 228 -21.16 -11.27 -0.52
N THR A 229 -21.48 -10.01 -0.75
CA THR A 229 -22.56 -9.30 -0.02
C THR A 229 -23.92 -9.95 -0.29
N ASN A 230 -24.36 -10.01 -1.54
CA ASN A 230 -25.71 -10.42 -1.91
C ASN A 230 -25.95 -11.93 -1.74
N ARG A 231 -24.92 -12.76 -1.94
CA ARG A 231 -25.06 -14.23 -1.93
C ARG A 231 -24.73 -14.87 -0.59
N LEU A 232 -23.83 -14.27 0.20
CA LEU A 232 -23.37 -14.86 1.46
C LEU A 232 -23.80 -14.02 2.67
N MET A 233 -23.41 -12.75 2.73
CA MET A 233 -23.61 -11.95 3.94
C MET A 233 -25.06 -11.53 4.16
N GLU A 234 -25.76 -11.08 3.12
CA GLU A 234 -27.13 -10.56 3.25
C GLU A 234 -28.17 -11.66 3.56
N PRO A 235 -28.13 -12.86 2.94
CA PRO A 235 -28.98 -13.97 3.35
C PRO A 235 -28.67 -14.47 4.76
N PHE A 236 -27.39 -14.45 5.17
CA PHE A 236 -27.00 -14.78 6.53
C PHE A 236 -27.56 -13.77 7.54
N PHE A 237 -27.46 -12.48 7.22
CA PHE A 237 -27.96 -11.42 8.08
C PHE A 237 -29.49 -11.45 8.22
N THR A 238 -30.20 -11.52 7.09
CA THR A 238 -31.68 -11.47 7.09
C THR A 238 -32.32 -12.79 7.53
N GLY A 239 -31.71 -13.93 7.22
CA GLY A 239 -32.26 -15.25 7.51
C GLY A 239 -31.94 -15.78 8.92
N ILE A 240 -30.75 -15.49 9.45
CA ILE A 240 -30.30 -16.08 10.73
C ILE A 240 -30.13 -14.99 11.79
N TYR A 241 -29.33 -13.97 11.49
CA TYR A 241 -28.91 -13.01 12.50
C TYR A 241 -30.03 -12.06 12.94
N ASN A 242 -30.71 -11.40 12.01
CA ASN A 242 -31.76 -10.42 12.31
C ASN A 242 -32.95 -11.05 13.06
N PRO A 243 -33.49 -12.22 12.65
CA PRO A 243 -34.55 -12.89 13.42
C PRO A 243 -34.10 -13.30 14.82
N ALA A 244 -32.86 -13.77 14.97
CA ALA A 244 -32.30 -14.11 16.27
C ALA A 244 -32.17 -12.88 17.18
N VAL A 245 -31.71 -11.74 16.65
CA VAL A 245 -31.63 -10.48 17.39
C VAL A 245 -33.03 -9.99 17.79
N ILE A 246 -34.00 -10.03 16.89
CA ILE A 246 -35.39 -9.62 17.18
C ILE A 246 -36.02 -10.54 18.24
N SER A 247 -35.81 -11.86 18.15
CA SER A 247 -36.29 -12.81 19.16
C SER A 247 -35.67 -12.56 20.52
N PHE A 248 -34.37 -12.25 20.56
CA PHE A 248 -33.64 -12.00 21.82
C PHE A 248 -34.04 -10.66 22.47
N THR A 249 -34.31 -9.65 21.65
CA THR A 249 -34.62 -8.29 22.09
C THR A 249 -36.13 -8.02 22.21
N GLY A 250 -36.99 -8.92 21.74
CA GLY A 250 -38.45 -8.83 21.85
C GLY A 250 -38.97 -8.84 23.30
N HIS A 251 -38.17 -9.35 24.24
CA HIS A 251 -38.46 -9.33 25.68
C HIS A 251 -38.13 -7.99 26.36
N ILE A 252 -37.48 -7.07 25.66
CA ILE A 252 -37.12 -5.75 26.21
C ILE A 252 -38.30 -4.79 25.97
N PRO A 253 -38.81 -4.10 27.00
CA PRO A 253 -39.90 -3.14 26.84
C PRO A 253 -39.51 -2.02 25.85
N TYR A 254 -40.49 -1.49 25.12
CA TYR A 254 -40.29 -0.37 24.21
C TYR A 254 -39.83 0.86 25.01
N GLY A 255 -38.55 1.18 24.91
CA GLY A 255 -37.90 2.29 25.59
C GLY A 255 -36.55 2.59 24.96
N PHE A 256 -35.82 3.56 25.51
CA PHE A 256 -34.51 4.04 25.01
C PHE A 256 -33.53 2.90 24.71
N ILE A 257 -33.46 1.88 25.56
CA ILE A 257 -32.55 0.73 25.42
C ILE A 257 -32.88 -0.10 24.16
N ARG A 258 -34.16 -0.32 23.86
CA ARG A 258 -34.57 -1.07 22.67
C ARG A 258 -34.34 -0.26 21.39
N GLY A 259 -34.54 1.05 21.44
CA GLY A 259 -34.19 1.98 20.35
C GLY A 259 -32.69 2.01 20.06
N LEU A 260 -31.85 1.93 21.10
CA LEU A 260 -30.40 1.88 20.96
C LEU A 260 -29.90 0.58 20.31
N LEU A 261 -30.53 -0.55 20.66
CA LEU A 261 -30.11 -1.88 20.22
C LEU A 261 -30.64 -2.22 18.81
N ILE A 262 -31.92 -1.98 18.55
CA ILE A 262 -32.61 -2.42 17.31
C ILE A 262 -32.90 -1.26 16.36
N GLY A 263 -33.07 -0.05 16.90
CA GLY A 263 -33.53 1.10 16.14
C GLY A 263 -35.04 1.26 16.08
N TYR A 264 -35.50 2.37 15.47
CA TYR A 264 -36.92 2.79 15.45
C TYR A 264 -37.64 2.53 14.10
N ALA A 265 -36.92 2.14 13.05
CA ALA A 265 -37.46 1.90 11.71
C ALA A 265 -37.37 0.41 11.29
N SER A 266 -38.23 -0.02 10.36
CA SER A 266 -38.21 -1.39 9.82
C SER A 266 -37.01 -1.68 8.92
N ASP A 267 -36.45 -0.65 8.28
CA ASP A 267 -35.28 -0.79 7.42
C ASP A 267 -33.97 -0.78 8.22
N PRO A 268 -33.11 -1.82 8.09
CA PRO A 268 -31.82 -1.88 8.77
C PRO A 268 -30.89 -0.70 8.46
N LEU A 269 -31.14 0.02 7.36
CA LEU A 269 -30.34 1.19 6.97
C LEU A 269 -30.81 2.50 7.62
N GLN A 270 -32.05 2.55 8.11
CA GLN A 270 -32.68 3.74 8.68
C GLN A 270 -32.93 3.63 10.17
N SER A 271 -32.84 2.41 10.73
CA SER A 271 -33.12 2.18 12.15
C SER A 271 -32.01 2.68 13.09
N PHE A 272 -30.79 2.87 12.58
CA PHE A 272 -29.58 3.26 13.33
C PHE A 272 -29.27 2.42 14.59
N GLY A 273 -29.85 1.24 14.77
CA GLY A 273 -29.56 0.38 15.91
C GLY A 273 -28.15 -0.21 15.85
N ILE A 274 -27.51 -0.42 17.00
CA ILE A 274 -26.15 -0.98 17.06
C ILE A 274 -26.14 -2.43 16.54
N LEU A 275 -27.10 -3.24 16.99
CA LEU A 275 -27.18 -4.65 16.62
C LEU A 275 -27.81 -4.86 15.24
N THR A 276 -28.58 -3.89 14.73
CA THR A 276 -29.16 -3.95 13.39
C THR A 276 -28.24 -3.25 12.38
N SER A 277 -28.32 -1.92 12.31
CA SER A 277 -27.56 -1.09 11.37
C SER A 277 -26.05 -1.20 11.55
N GLY A 278 -25.57 -1.21 12.80
CA GLY A 278 -24.14 -1.29 13.10
C GLY A 278 -23.51 -2.58 12.60
N VAL A 279 -24.14 -3.72 12.90
CA VAL A 279 -23.67 -5.03 12.43
C VAL A 279 -23.91 -5.22 10.94
N TYR A 280 -25.03 -4.72 10.38
CA TYR A 280 -25.25 -4.75 8.94
C TYR A 280 -24.16 -4.00 8.17
N ILE A 281 -23.84 -2.77 8.59
CA ILE A 281 -22.78 -1.97 7.94
C ILE A 281 -21.44 -2.68 8.08
N ALA A 282 -21.05 -3.11 9.28
CA ALA A 282 -19.74 -3.71 9.50
C ALA A 282 -19.60 -5.09 8.83
N LEU A 283 -20.59 -5.97 8.93
CA LEU A 283 -20.48 -7.36 8.47
C LEU A 283 -20.96 -7.54 7.03
N VAL A 284 -22.06 -6.91 6.62
CA VAL A 284 -22.67 -7.14 5.31
C VAL A 284 -22.07 -6.21 4.25
N LEU A 285 -21.84 -4.95 4.61
CA LEU A 285 -21.37 -3.96 3.65
C LEU A 285 -19.85 -3.82 3.62
N VAL A 286 -19.17 -3.72 4.76
CA VAL A 286 -17.73 -3.39 4.77
C VAL A 286 -16.85 -4.63 4.64
N PHE A 287 -17.18 -5.72 5.35
CA PHE A 287 -16.34 -6.92 5.39
C PHE A 287 -16.11 -7.59 4.03
N PRO A 288 -17.12 -7.78 3.14
CA PRO A 288 -16.91 -8.42 1.84
C PRO A 288 -15.91 -7.70 0.94
N TYR A 289 -15.99 -6.37 0.90
CA TYR A 289 -15.06 -5.54 0.14
C TYR A 289 -13.68 -5.53 0.78
N PHE A 290 -13.60 -5.50 2.11
CA PHE A 290 -12.34 -5.63 2.84
C PHE A 290 -11.64 -6.96 2.52
N PHE A 291 -12.37 -8.08 2.60
CA PHE A 291 -11.86 -9.42 2.28
C PHE A 291 -11.32 -9.50 0.85
N THR A 292 -12.14 -9.08 -0.12
CA THR A 292 -11.81 -9.06 -1.54
C THR A 292 -10.58 -8.20 -1.82
N PHE A 293 -10.48 -7.03 -1.18
CA PHE A 293 -9.34 -6.14 -1.28
C PHE A 293 -8.06 -6.78 -0.80
N TYR A 294 -8.04 -7.36 0.41
CA TYR A 294 -6.82 -7.95 0.95
C TYR A 294 -6.36 -9.19 0.18
N LEU A 295 -7.30 -9.96 -0.38
CA LEU A 295 -6.99 -11.07 -1.26
C LEU A 295 -6.30 -10.59 -2.55
N LEU A 296 -6.89 -9.61 -3.24
CA LEU A 296 -6.35 -9.06 -4.49
C LEU A 296 -5.05 -8.28 -4.28
N PHE A 297 -5.00 -7.45 -3.25
CA PHE A 297 -3.82 -6.65 -2.94
C PHE A 297 -2.65 -7.56 -2.55
N GLY A 298 -2.89 -8.56 -1.69
CA GLY A 298 -1.87 -9.55 -1.36
C GLY A 298 -1.38 -10.33 -2.58
N PHE A 299 -2.27 -10.65 -3.52
CA PHE A 299 -1.90 -11.26 -4.79
C PHE A 299 -1.03 -10.32 -5.65
N LEU A 300 -1.42 -9.06 -5.85
CA LEU A 300 -0.68 -8.09 -6.66
C LEU A 300 0.69 -7.71 -6.05
N GLU A 301 0.75 -7.65 -4.73
CA GLU A 301 1.97 -7.40 -3.95
C GLU A 301 2.95 -8.57 -4.13
N ASP A 302 2.51 -9.80 -3.86
CA ASP A 302 3.35 -10.99 -3.99
C ASP A 302 3.67 -11.32 -5.47
N PHE A 303 2.83 -10.87 -6.42
CA PHE A 303 3.13 -10.97 -7.86
C PHE A 303 4.24 -10.00 -8.30
N GLY A 304 4.52 -8.95 -7.54
CA GLY A 304 5.54 -7.95 -7.84
C GLY A 304 5.07 -6.85 -8.82
N TYR A 305 3.76 -6.67 -8.98
CA TYR A 305 3.22 -5.62 -9.85
C TYR A 305 3.25 -4.23 -9.22
N LEU A 306 2.92 -4.14 -7.92
CA LEU A 306 2.82 -2.86 -7.20
C LEU A 306 4.11 -2.02 -7.31
N PRO A 307 5.33 -2.58 -7.13
CA PRO A 307 6.56 -1.82 -7.29
C PRO A 307 6.78 -1.29 -8.71
N ARG A 308 6.35 -2.03 -9.75
CA ARG A 308 6.49 -1.61 -11.16
C ARG A 308 5.55 -0.46 -11.49
N LEU A 309 4.31 -0.54 -11.01
CA LEU A 309 3.32 0.52 -11.13
C LEU A 309 3.84 1.83 -10.51
N ALA A 310 4.49 1.73 -9.35
CA ALA A 310 5.10 2.88 -8.68
C ALA A 310 6.16 3.56 -9.55
N VAL A 311 7.03 2.80 -10.22
CA VAL A 311 8.09 3.35 -11.09
C VAL A 311 7.53 4.06 -12.32
N VAL A 312 6.52 3.50 -12.99
CA VAL A 312 5.90 4.14 -14.17
C VAL A 312 5.26 5.48 -13.79
N LEU A 313 4.62 5.52 -12.63
CA LEU A 313 3.87 6.70 -12.18
C LEU A 313 4.74 7.69 -11.40
N ASP A 314 5.97 7.33 -11.05
CA ASP A 314 6.88 8.16 -10.25
C ASP A 314 7.07 9.55 -10.86
N SER A 315 7.34 9.59 -12.17
CA SER A 315 7.53 10.85 -12.91
C SER A 315 6.29 11.77 -12.90
N PHE A 316 5.07 11.22 -12.88
CA PHE A 316 3.84 12.00 -12.77
C PHE A 316 3.62 12.50 -11.34
N PHE A 317 3.79 11.63 -10.34
CA PHE A 317 3.57 11.98 -8.94
C PHE A 317 4.63 12.94 -8.40
N HIS A 318 5.87 12.87 -8.89
CA HIS A 318 6.93 13.79 -8.48
C HIS A 318 6.59 15.25 -8.83
N ARG A 319 5.90 15.49 -9.95
CA ARG A 319 5.39 16.84 -10.32
C ARG A 319 4.35 17.37 -9.34
N ILE A 320 3.63 16.47 -8.67
CA ILE A 320 2.59 16.76 -7.70
C ILE A 320 3.16 16.81 -6.26
N GLY A 321 4.47 16.53 -6.10
CA GLY A 321 5.17 16.48 -4.82
C GLY A 321 4.96 15.18 -4.03
N LEU A 322 4.61 14.12 -4.73
CA LEU A 322 4.37 12.76 -4.22
C LEU A 322 5.37 11.78 -4.84
N HIS A 323 5.54 10.63 -4.22
CA HIS A 323 6.37 9.54 -4.75
C HIS A 323 5.56 8.50 -5.51
N GLY A 324 6.24 7.76 -6.38
CA GLY A 324 5.66 6.61 -7.09
C GLY A 324 4.93 5.63 -6.17
N GLU A 325 5.38 5.40 -4.93
CA GLU A 325 4.68 4.54 -3.96
C GLU A 325 3.28 5.04 -3.58
N SER A 326 3.06 6.36 -3.62
CA SER A 326 1.74 6.95 -3.33
C SER A 326 0.73 6.66 -4.44
N SER A 327 1.18 6.28 -5.63
CA SER A 327 0.29 5.94 -6.75
C SER A 327 -0.69 4.81 -6.41
N ILE A 328 -0.22 3.79 -5.70
CA ILE A 328 -1.00 2.59 -5.38
C ILE A 328 -2.22 2.95 -4.50
N PRO A 329 -2.07 3.61 -3.33
CA PRO A 329 -3.21 4.11 -2.56
C PRO A 329 -4.14 5.03 -3.36
N ILE A 330 -3.59 5.93 -4.17
CA ILE A 330 -4.39 6.94 -4.90
C ILE A 330 -5.32 6.26 -5.91
N MET A 331 -4.81 5.29 -6.64
CA MET A 331 -5.58 4.56 -7.63
C MET A 331 -6.64 3.65 -6.99
N LEU A 332 -6.34 3.04 -5.84
CA LEU A 332 -7.35 2.32 -5.06
C LEU A 332 -8.46 3.25 -4.55
N GLY A 333 -8.13 4.52 -4.28
CA GLY A 333 -9.05 5.55 -3.84
C GLY A 333 -10.19 5.84 -4.82
N LEU A 334 -9.94 5.67 -6.13
CA LEU A 334 -10.95 5.78 -7.20
C LEU A 334 -12.03 4.69 -7.11
N GLY A 335 -11.74 3.55 -6.49
CA GLY A 335 -12.72 2.51 -6.20
C GLY A 335 -13.40 2.73 -4.86
N CYS A 336 -12.65 2.49 -3.77
CA CYS A 336 -13.14 2.63 -2.41
C CYS A 336 -12.09 3.29 -1.52
N LYS A 337 -12.50 4.32 -0.78
CA LYS A 337 -11.59 5.12 0.07
C LYS A 337 -11.03 4.33 1.26
N VAL A 338 -11.80 3.40 1.82
CA VAL A 338 -11.41 2.60 3.00
C VAL A 338 -10.12 1.78 2.75
N PRO A 339 -10.05 0.90 1.73
CA PRO A 339 -8.83 0.15 1.44
C PRO A 339 -7.69 1.05 0.97
N ALA A 340 -7.99 2.13 0.26
CA ALA A 340 -7.00 3.11 -0.18
C ALA A 340 -6.29 3.78 1.00
N PHE A 341 -7.02 4.19 2.04
CA PHE A 341 -6.42 4.74 3.25
C PHE A 341 -5.55 3.72 3.97
N LEU A 342 -6.01 2.48 4.11
CA LEU A 342 -5.20 1.40 4.71
C LEU A 342 -3.95 1.05 3.90
N ALA A 343 -3.98 1.24 2.58
CA ALA A 343 -2.81 1.04 1.72
C ALA A 343 -1.71 2.09 1.97
N THR A 344 -2.05 3.27 2.51
CA THR A 344 -1.06 4.31 2.84
C THR A 344 -0.09 3.92 3.94
N ARG A 345 -0.31 2.81 4.66
CA ARG A 345 0.66 2.27 5.62
C ARG A 345 2.02 1.91 5.01
N THR A 346 2.06 1.68 3.70
CA THR A 346 3.29 1.43 2.93
C THR A 346 4.17 2.69 2.86
N LEU A 347 3.58 3.88 2.99
CA LEU A 347 4.30 5.14 2.97
C LEU A 347 5.03 5.38 4.29
N VAL A 348 6.37 5.39 4.20
CA VAL A 348 7.28 5.60 5.35
C VAL A 348 7.18 7.03 5.87
N ASN A 349 7.01 8.00 4.97
CA ASN A 349 7.03 9.42 5.30
C ASN A 349 5.66 9.98 5.73
N LYS A 350 5.63 10.69 6.86
CA LYS A 350 4.40 11.35 7.36
C LYS A 350 3.84 12.42 6.42
N LYS A 351 4.71 13.21 5.79
CA LYS A 351 4.31 14.26 4.83
C LYS A 351 3.58 13.65 3.63
N GLU A 352 4.19 12.66 2.99
CA GLU A 352 3.60 11.92 1.86
C GLU A 352 2.31 11.23 2.27
N LYS A 353 2.29 10.56 3.43
CA LYS A 353 1.07 9.93 3.94
C LYS A 353 -0.08 10.93 4.05
N ILE A 354 0.14 12.11 4.63
CA ILE A 354 -0.90 13.14 4.78
C ILE A 354 -1.34 13.70 3.42
N LEU A 355 -0.40 13.98 2.50
CA LEU A 355 -0.72 14.45 1.16
C LEU A 355 -1.54 13.43 0.38
N THR A 356 -1.13 12.16 0.40
CA THR A 356 -1.81 11.05 -0.26
C THR A 356 -3.21 10.81 0.30
N LEU A 357 -3.37 10.82 1.64
CA LEU A 357 -4.69 10.71 2.28
C LEU A 357 -5.61 11.86 1.87
N THR A 358 -5.09 13.09 1.86
CA THR A 358 -5.85 14.28 1.45
C THR A 358 -6.27 14.18 -0.02
N LEU A 359 -5.34 13.80 -0.90
CA LEU A 359 -5.63 13.63 -2.31
C LEU A 359 -6.68 12.54 -2.55
N ILE A 360 -6.58 11.37 -1.91
CA ILE A 360 -7.60 10.30 -2.00
C ILE A 360 -8.96 10.81 -1.51
N MET A 361 -8.96 11.57 -0.41
CA MET A 361 -10.18 12.09 0.16
C MET A 361 -10.90 13.07 -0.79
N MET A 362 -10.14 13.90 -1.52
CA MET A 362 -10.66 15.00 -2.33
C MET A 362 -10.83 14.68 -3.83
N SER A 363 -10.03 13.77 -4.39
CA SER A 363 -10.00 13.51 -5.85
C SER A 363 -11.07 12.55 -6.34
N ALA A 364 -11.42 11.55 -5.53
CA ALA A 364 -12.16 10.39 -6.00
C ALA A 364 -13.55 10.31 -5.37
N PRO A 365 -14.66 10.45 -6.12
CA PRO A 365 -15.91 9.86 -5.70
C PRO A 365 -15.75 8.33 -5.68
N CYS A 366 -16.26 7.64 -4.66
CA CYS A 366 -16.18 6.17 -4.67
C CYS A 366 -17.00 5.61 -5.84
N LEU A 367 -16.74 4.37 -6.24
CA LEU A 367 -17.46 3.69 -7.33
C LEU A 367 -18.98 3.84 -7.25
N PRO A 368 -19.62 3.53 -6.11
CA PRO A 368 -21.07 3.67 -6.00
C PRO A 368 -21.52 5.13 -6.14
N GLN A 369 -20.76 6.09 -5.62
CA GLN A 369 -21.05 7.51 -5.82
C GLN A 369 -20.88 7.94 -7.27
N SER A 370 -19.82 7.50 -7.94
CA SER A 370 -19.58 7.78 -9.35
C SER A 370 -20.73 7.25 -10.21
N ALA A 371 -21.17 6.01 -9.94
CA ALA A 371 -22.32 5.41 -10.61
C ALA A 371 -23.61 6.21 -10.36
N MET A 372 -23.85 6.66 -9.13
CA MET A 372 -25.02 7.49 -8.80
C MET A 372 -24.97 8.87 -9.44
N ILE A 373 -23.81 9.54 -9.44
CA ILE A 373 -23.61 10.84 -10.10
C ILE A 373 -23.86 10.73 -11.60
N ILE A 374 -23.34 9.67 -12.23
CA ILE A 374 -23.58 9.42 -13.66
C ILE A 374 -25.07 9.11 -13.88
N SER A 375 -25.65 8.18 -13.12
CA SER A 375 -27.05 7.75 -13.29
C SER A 375 -28.03 8.92 -13.13
N LEU A 376 -27.86 9.74 -12.10
CA LEU A 376 -28.76 10.88 -11.83
C LEU A 376 -28.42 12.10 -12.67
N GLY A 377 -27.13 12.36 -12.88
CA GLY A 377 -26.67 13.52 -13.64
C GLY A 377 -27.00 13.43 -15.12
N MET A 378 -27.08 12.23 -15.70
CA MET A 378 -27.49 12.04 -17.10
C MET A 378 -28.91 12.53 -17.38
N HIS A 379 -29.79 12.64 -16.38
CA HIS A 379 -31.11 13.28 -16.54
C HIS A 379 -31.01 14.78 -16.89
N TYR A 380 -29.91 15.44 -16.48
CA TYR A 380 -29.62 16.85 -16.76
C TYR A 380 -28.66 17.05 -17.95
N GLY A 381 -28.21 15.95 -18.57
CA GLY A 381 -27.26 15.94 -19.68
C GLY A 381 -25.82 15.59 -19.29
N ILE A 382 -24.95 15.48 -20.29
CA ILE A 382 -23.56 15.03 -20.12
C ILE A 382 -22.69 16.13 -19.49
N ALA A 383 -22.96 17.41 -19.80
CA ALA A 383 -22.14 18.54 -19.36
C ALA A 383 -22.09 18.69 -17.81
N PRO A 384 -23.22 18.62 -17.07
CA PRO A 384 -23.21 18.61 -15.61
C PRO A 384 -22.37 17.46 -15.02
N VAL A 385 -22.49 16.24 -15.57
CA VAL A 385 -21.73 15.07 -15.09
C VAL A 385 -20.24 15.29 -15.25
N ILE A 386 -19.77 15.70 -16.44
CA ILE A 386 -18.35 15.97 -16.69
C ILE A 386 -17.85 17.10 -15.79
N SER A 387 -18.65 18.15 -15.61
CA SER A 387 -18.27 19.29 -14.76
C SER A 387 -17.98 18.87 -13.32
N VAL A 388 -18.77 17.96 -12.74
CA VAL A 388 -18.53 17.43 -11.39
C VAL A 388 -17.16 16.76 -11.30
N PHE A 389 -16.82 15.86 -12.22
CA PHE A 389 -15.53 15.16 -12.19
C PHE A 389 -14.35 16.11 -12.42
N VAL A 390 -14.47 17.06 -13.35
CA VAL A 390 -13.41 18.06 -13.63
C VAL A 390 -13.17 18.93 -12.40
N ILE A 391 -14.23 19.42 -11.75
CA ILE A 391 -14.13 20.25 -10.54
C ILE A 391 -13.47 19.45 -9.42
N LEU A 392 -13.87 18.20 -9.18
CA LEU A 392 -13.29 17.35 -8.13
C LEU A 392 -11.79 17.13 -8.33
N VAL A 393 -11.36 16.80 -9.55
CA VAL A 393 -9.94 16.61 -9.88
C VAL A 393 -9.17 17.93 -9.72
N ALA A 394 -9.71 19.04 -10.22
CA ALA A 394 -9.08 20.35 -10.11
C ALA A 394 -8.91 20.77 -8.64
N THR A 395 -9.96 20.64 -7.83
CA THR A 395 -9.92 20.93 -6.39
C THR A 395 -8.87 20.06 -5.69
N ALA A 396 -8.81 18.76 -5.99
CA ALA A 396 -7.85 17.87 -5.36
C ALA A 396 -6.39 18.25 -5.68
N LEU A 397 -6.10 18.58 -6.95
CA LEU A 397 -4.76 19.00 -7.37
C LEU A 397 -4.35 20.33 -6.73
N VAL A 398 -5.26 21.32 -6.70
CA VAL A 398 -5.01 22.63 -6.06
C VAL A 398 -4.74 22.46 -4.57
N MET A 399 -5.57 21.69 -3.88
CA MET A 399 -5.46 21.47 -2.43
C MET A 399 -4.22 20.66 -2.07
N ASN A 400 -3.86 19.67 -2.88
CA ASN A 400 -2.61 18.93 -2.69
C ASN A 400 -1.38 19.82 -2.91
N ALA A 401 -1.38 20.67 -3.94
CA ALA A 401 -0.30 21.63 -4.18
C ALA A 401 -0.17 22.65 -3.04
N LEU A 402 -1.29 23.14 -2.52
CA LEU A 402 -1.33 24.04 -1.36
C LEU A 402 -0.74 23.35 -0.12
N LEU A 403 -1.19 22.13 0.19
CA LEU A 403 -0.75 21.38 1.34
C LEU A 403 0.74 20.99 1.24
N ASN A 404 1.23 20.68 0.04
CA ASN A 404 2.63 20.38 -0.20
C ASN A 404 3.55 21.58 0.11
N ARG A 405 3.08 22.81 -0.13
CA ARG A 405 3.80 24.04 0.26
C ARG A 405 3.75 24.30 1.77
N MET A 406 2.66 23.93 2.44
CA MET A 406 2.49 24.15 3.88
C MET A 406 3.30 23.16 4.73
N ILE A 407 3.40 21.89 4.31
CA ILE A 407 4.09 20.85 5.08
C ILE A 407 5.58 20.80 4.69
N LYS A 408 6.45 21.13 5.65
CA LYS A 408 7.92 21.01 5.51
C LYS A 408 8.35 19.53 5.60
N GLY A 409 9.22 19.10 4.69
CA GLY A 409 9.79 17.73 4.67
C GLY A 409 10.38 17.39 3.31
N LYS A 410 11.47 16.60 3.30
CA LYS A 410 12.10 16.07 2.07
C LYS A 410 11.47 14.71 1.72
N THR A 411 11.17 14.51 0.45
CA THR A 411 10.79 13.23 -0.14
C THR A 411 12.09 12.44 -0.38
N PRO A 412 12.29 11.22 0.17
CA PRO A 412 13.52 10.44 0.02
C PRO A 412 13.74 10.07 -1.44
N GLU A 413 14.98 9.99 -1.91
CA GLU A 413 15.23 9.47 -3.26
C GLU A 413 14.88 7.97 -3.30
N LEU A 414 14.03 7.60 -4.28
CA LEU A 414 13.51 6.25 -4.41
C LEU A 414 14.61 5.31 -4.92
N PHE A 415 15.32 4.65 -4.02
CA PHE A 415 16.13 3.48 -4.36
C PHE A 415 15.25 2.22 -4.30
N MET A 416 14.27 2.12 -5.18
CA MET A 416 13.43 0.93 -5.28
C MET A 416 14.00 -0.01 -6.34
N GLU A 417 14.50 -1.15 -5.89
CA GLU A 417 14.77 -2.25 -6.81
C GLU A 417 13.47 -2.92 -7.22
N ILE A 418 13.30 -3.10 -8.53
CA ILE A 418 12.08 -3.62 -9.12
C ILE A 418 12.15 -5.16 -9.05
N PRO A 419 11.31 -5.83 -8.25
CA PRO A 419 11.30 -7.29 -8.19
C PRO A 419 10.82 -7.91 -9.51
N SER A 420 11.34 -9.11 -9.82
CA SER A 420 10.87 -9.92 -10.94
C SER A 420 9.41 -10.37 -10.72
N TYR A 421 8.65 -10.55 -11.81
CA TYR A 421 7.31 -11.13 -11.73
C TYR A 421 7.41 -12.55 -11.22
N ARG A 422 6.68 -12.87 -10.16
CA ARG A 422 6.74 -14.18 -9.50
C ARG A 422 5.34 -14.65 -9.15
N MET A 423 5.07 -15.95 -9.28
CA MET A 423 3.77 -16.48 -8.89
C MET A 423 3.66 -16.55 -7.36
N PRO A 424 2.60 -15.98 -6.75
CA PRO A 424 2.47 -15.93 -5.31
C PRO A 424 2.15 -17.30 -4.71
N SER A 425 2.72 -17.62 -3.54
CA SER A 425 2.39 -18.86 -2.83
C SER A 425 1.03 -18.72 -2.12
N ILE A 426 0.07 -19.56 -2.52
CA ILE A 426 -1.32 -19.49 -2.04
C ILE A 426 -1.40 -19.70 -0.51
N VAL A 427 -0.52 -20.54 0.05
CA VAL A 427 -0.46 -20.80 1.49
C VAL A 427 -0.05 -19.56 2.28
N LEU A 428 0.94 -18.79 1.77
CA LEU A 428 1.39 -17.57 2.44
C LEU A 428 0.33 -16.47 2.31
N LEU A 429 -0.29 -16.34 1.13
CA LEU A 429 -1.38 -15.40 0.90
C LEU A 429 -2.55 -15.66 1.86
N GLY A 430 -2.94 -16.92 2.05
CA GLY A 430 -4.00 -17.31 2.98
C GLY A 430 -3.67 -16.97 4.44
N LYS A 431 -2.44 -17.24 4.89
CA LYS A 431 -1.98 -16.86 6.25
C LYS A 431 -2.00 -15.35 6.47
N LYS A 432 -1.54 -14.57 5.49
CA LYS A 432 -1.59 -13.09 5.53
C LYS A 432 -3.03 -12.62 5.62
N LEU A 433 -3.92 -13.14 4.78
CA LEU A 433 -5.34 -12.78 4.75
C LEU A 433 -6.03 -13.07 6.08
N TRP A 434 -5.77 -14.24 6.68
CA TRP A 434 -6.35 -14.61 7.98
C TRP A 434 -6.00 -13.63 9.10
N LEU A 435 -4.72 -13.23 9.19
CA LEU A 435 -4.28 -12.23 10.18
C LEU A 435 -5.04 -10.91 9.98
N ARG A 436 -5.23 -10.47 8.73
CA ARG A 436 -5.95 -9.23 8.41
C ARG A 436 -7.44 -9.28 8.74
N ILE A 437 -8.06 -10.45 8.58
CA ILE A 437 -9.46 -10.67 9.01
C ILE A 437 -9.56 -10.55 10.53
N LEU A 438 -8.63 -11.13 11.29
CA LEU A 438 -8.63 -11.00 12.75
C LEU A 438 -8.43 -9.56 13.19
N ASP A 439 -7.52 -8.81 12.55
CA ASP A 439 -7.32 -7.37 12.81
C ASP A 439 -8.60 -6.57 12.55
N TYR A 440 -9.35 -6.91 11.50
CA TYR A 440 -10.62 -6.27 11.17
C TYR A 440 -11.65 -6.39 12.29
N PHE A 441 -11.87 -7.61 12.79
CA PHE A 441 -12.85 -7.86 13.86
C PHE A 441 -12.43 -7.26 15.20
N LYS A 442 -11.13 -7.18 15.48
CA LYS A 442 -10.63 -6.60 16.74
C LYS A 442 -10.65 -5.08 16.74
N GLU A 443 -10.37 -4.44 15.61
CA GLU A 443 -10.14 -3.00 15.57
C GLU A 443 -11.21 -2.22 14.81
N VAL A 444 -11.64 -2.69 13.63
CA VAL A 444 -12.52 -1.93 12.74
C VAL A 444 -13.99 -2.13 13.11
N PHE A 445 -14.38 -3.36 13.39
CA PHE A 445 -15.76 -3.71 13.73
C PHE A 445 -16.27 -2.93 14.97
N PRO A 446 -15.53 -2.84 16.09
CA PRO A 446 -16.00 -2.08 17.27
C PRO A 446 -16.12 -0.57 17.01
N LEU A 447 -15.24 0.00 16.19
CA LEU A 447 -15.27 1.43 15.87
C LEU A 447 -16.53 1.80 15.07
N ILE A 448 -16.93 0.95 14.10
CA ILE A 448 -18.16 1.15 13.34
C ILE A 448 -19.37 1.09 14.28
N ALA A 449 -19.41 0.12 15.19
CA ALA A 449 -20.48 0.00 16.17
C ALA A 449 -20.59 1.24 17.07
N ILE A 450 -19.47 1.80 17.53
CA ILE A 450 -19.44 3.04 18.33
C ILE A 450 -19.96 4.24 17.53
N GLY A 451 -19.57 4.40 16.25
CA GLY A 451 -20.05 5.54 15.49
C GLY A 451 -21.54 5.46 15.13
N VAL A 452 -22.10 4.25 14.93
CA VAL A 452 -23.55 4.07 14.79
C VAL A 452 -24.28 4.37 16.10
N LEU A 453 -23.74 3.91 17.24
CA LEU A 453 -24.23 4.26 18.57
C LEU A 453 -24.33 5.78 18.76
N VAL A 454 -23.27 6.52 18.42
CA VAL A 454 -23.26 7.99 18.54
C VAL A 454 -24.38 8.63 17.73
N ILE A 455 -24.63 8.15 16.51
CA ILE A 455 -25.65 8.74 15.63
C ILE A 455 -27.06 8.41 16.13
N ASN A 456 -27.29 7.19 16.60
CA ASN A 456 -28.56 6.82 17.22
C ASN A 456 -28.88 7.69 18.45
N VAL A 457 -27.87 7.99 19.28
CA VAL A 457 -28.03 8.92 20.42
C VAL A 457 -28.37 10.34 19.93
N LEU A 458 -27.71 10.83 18.88
CA LEU A 458 -28.00 12.15 18.30
C LEU A 458 -29.41 12.25 17.71
N GLU A 459 -29.90 11.18 17.10
CA GLU A 459 -31.27 11.08 16.59
C GLU A 459 -32.29 11.08 17.73
N TYR A 460 -32.06 10.30 18.79
CA TYR A 460 -32.92 10.28 19.98
C TYR A 460 -33.01 11.65 20.65
N LEU A 461 -31.91 12.42 20.67
CA LEU A 461 -31.87 13.78 21.22
C LEU A 461 -32.50 14.82 20.28
N HIS A 462 -33.11 14.42 19.15
CA HIS A 462 -33.66 15.31 18.11
C HIS A 462 -32.67 16.35 17.56
N VAL A 463 -31.36 16.12 17.72
CA VAL A 463 -30.30 17.05 17.26
C VAL A 463 -30.29 17.16 15.74
N ILE A 464 -30.72 16.12 15.02
CA ILE A 464 -30.80 16.11 13.55
C ILE A 464 -31.86 17.11 13.04
N ILE A 465 -32.99 17.22 13.73
CA ILE A 465 -34.07 18.16 13.38
C ILE A 465 -33.61 19.59 13.68
N TRP A 466 -33.01 19.80 14.87
CA TRP A 466 -32.41 21.09 15.23
C TRP A 466 -31.31 21.53 14.24
N MET A 467 -30.49 20.59 13.77
CA MET A 467 -29.51 20.83 12.72
C MET A 467 -30.19 21.24 11.41
N THR A 468 -31.31 20.63 11.04
CA THR A 468 -32.03 20.98 9.81
C THR A 468 -32.52 22.43 9.83
N ASP A 469 -33.06 22.91 10.96
CA ASP A 469 -33.54 24.28 11.08
C ASP A 469 -32.41 25.32 11.18
N THR A 470 -31.33 24.99 11.89
CA THR A 470 -30.21 25.92 12.16
C THR A 470 -29.19 25.93 11.02
N VAL A 471 -28.77 24.74 10.56
CA VAL A 471 -27.79 24.57 9.49
C VAL A 471 -28.44 24.74 8.12
N GLY A 472 -29.74 24.40 7.98
CA GLY A 472 -30.48 24.55 6.72
C GLY A 472 -30.44 25.97 6.17
N ARG A 473 -30.58 27.00 7.02
CA ARG A 473 -30.45 28.42 6.60
C ARG A 473 -29.04 28.74 6.09
N GLY A 474 -28.01 28.19 6.72
CA GLY A 474 -26.63 28.33 6.27
C GLY A 474 -26.38 27.60 4.94
N ILE A 475 -26.97 26.41 4.76
CA ILE A 475 -26.89 25.65 3.51
C ILE A 475 -27.54 26.43 2.36
N THR A 476 -28.73 27.01 2.57
CA THR A 476 -29.38 27.80 1.52
C THR A 476 -28.60 29.08 1.20
N ALA A 477 -28.06 29.78 2.21
CA ALA A 477 -27.31 31.01 2.00
C ALA A 477 -25.92 30.79 1.37
N ILE A 478 -25.21 29.72 1.73
CA ILE A 478 -23.82 29.48 1.30
C ILE A 478 -23.75 28.61 0.04
N LEU A 479 -24.61 27.60 -0.06
CA LEU A 479 -24.58 26.58 -1.11
C LEU A 479 -25.73 26.74 -2.13
N GLY A 480 -26.73 27.57 -1.88
CA GLY A 480 -27.89 27.73 -2.77
C GLY A 480 -28.80 26.50 -2.83
N LEU A 481 -28.72 25.62 -1.83
CA LEU A 481 -29.46 24.35 -1.76
C LEU A 481 -30.67 24.44 -0.81
N PRO A 482 -31.75 23.67 -1.05
CA PRO A 482 -32.86 23.54 -0.11
C PRO A 482 -32.37 23.09 1.26
N GLY A 483 -32.84 23.74 2.34
CA GLY A 483 -32.44 23.39 3.72
C GLY A 483 -32.80 21.96 4.12
N GLU A 484 -33.77 21.36 3.43
CA GLU A 484 -34.24 19.98 3.60
C GLU A 484 -33.20 18.92 3.20
N ILE A 485 -32.07 19.30 2.59
CA ILE A 485 -30.96 18.40 2.26
C ILE A 485 -30.06 18.15 3.48
N ALA A 486 -30.19 18.93 4.57
CA ALA A 486 -29.36 18.77 5.78
C ALA A 486 -29.39 17.34 6.39
N PRO A 487 -30.54 16.64 6.49
CA PRO A 487 -30.59 15.24 6.92
C PRO A 487 -29.84 14.30 5.96
N VAL A 488 -29.91 14.54 4.65
CA VAL A 488 -29.22 13.75 3.62
C VAL A 488 -27.70 13.88 3.74
N MET A 489 -27.21 15.06 4.12
CA MET A 489 -25.79 15.31 4.41
C MET A 489 -25.33 14.60 5.69
N LEU A 490 -26.18 14.53 6.71
CA LEU A 490 -25.86 13.80 7.94
C LEU A 490 -25.84 12.28 7.70
N LEU A 491 -26.82 11.76 6.96
CA LEU A 491 -26.82 10.37 6.46
C LEU A 491 -25.59 10.05 5.61
N GLY A 492 -25.06 11.03 4.87
CA GLY A 492 -23.84 10.88 4.07
C GLY A 492 -22.60 10.58 4.88
N PHE A 493 -22.56 11.01 6.15
CA PHE A 493 -21.46 10.67 7.04
C PHE A 493 -21.43 9.17 7.35
N LEU A 494 -22.60 8.53 7.41
CA LEU A 494 -22.68 7.07 7.56
C LEU A 494 -22.45 6.37 6.23
N ARG A 495 -23.18 6.81 5.20
CA ARG A 495 -23.23 6.12 3.92
C ARG A 495 -23.39 7.10 2.76
N LYS A 496 -22.24 7.50 2.25
CA LYS A 496 -22.05 8.52 1.21
C LYS A 496 -22.65 8.21 -0.15
N ASP A 497 -22.74 6.94 -0.53
CA ASP A 497 -23.30 6.47 -1.80
C ASP A 497 -24.81 6.67 -1.89
N VAL A 498 -25.50 6.45 -0.77
CA VAL A 498 -26.96 6.58 -0.70
C VAL A 498 -27.40 8.04 -0.71
N SER A 499 -26.60 8.95 -0.13
CA SER A 499 -26.94 10.39 -0.09
C SER A 499 -27.19 11.01 -1.45
N ILE A 500 -26.46 10.59 -2.49
CA ILE A 500 -26.64 11.13 -3.85
C ILE A 500 -27.99 10.69 -4.41
N SER A 501 -28.40 9.44 -4.17
CA SER A 501 -29.72 8.94 -4.55
C SER A 501 -30.87 9.62 -3.82
N LEU A 502 -30.66 9.98 -2.55
CA LEU A 502 -31.65 10.66 -1.72
C LEU A 502 -31.86 12.13 -2.13
N ILE A 503 -31.05 12.68 -3.03
CA ILE A 503 -31.28 14.02 -3.59
C ILE A 503 -32.32 14.00 -4.71
N ALA A 504 -32.52 12.85 -5.37
CA ALA A 504 -33.42 12.73 -6.53
C ALA A 504 -34.84 13.29 -6.30
N PRO A 505 -35.47 13.14 -5.12
CA PRO A 505 -36.81 13.66 -4.86
C PRO A 505 -36.91 15.20 -4.78
N PHE A 506 -35.78 15.91 -4.62
CA PHE A 506 -35.78 17.37 -4.38
C PHE A 506 -35.86 18.22 -5.66
N ASN A 507 -36.01 17.61 -6.85
CA ASN A 507 -36.14 18.29 -8.15
C ASN A 507 -35.17 19.48 -8.34
N LEU A 508 -33.88 19.24 -8.08
CA LEU A 508 -32.86 20.27 -8.17
C LEU A 508 -32.64 20.73 -9.62
N SER A 509 -32.25 21.99 -9.80
CA SER A 509 -31.70 22.46 -11.08
C SER A 509 -30.36 21.80 -11.39
N ALA A 510 -29.93 21.81 -12.67
CA ALA A 510 -28.65 21.24 -13.08
C ALA A 510 -27.46 21.82 -12.29
N HIS A 511 -27.48 23.13 -12.01
CA HIS A 511 -26.44 23.81 -11.23
C HIS A 511 -26.46 23.39 -9.76
N GLN A 512 -27.64 23.30 -9.14
CA GLN A 512 -27.79 22.80 -7.77
C GLN A 512 -27.37 21.33 -7.64
N PHE A 513 -27.63 20.50 -8.66
CA PHE A 513 -27.17 19.11 -8.68
C PHE A 513 -25.64 19.03 -8.68
N VAL A 514 -24.96 19.86 -9.50
CA VAL A 514 -23.48 19.93 -9.53
C VAL A 514 -22.95 20.38 -8.16
N THR A 515 -23.49 21.46 -7.59
CA THR A 515 -23.08 21.98 -6.28
C THR A 515 -23.29 20.95 -5.17
N ALA A 516 -24.47 20.30 -5.12
CA ALA A 516 -24.78 19.27 -4.13
C ALA A 516 -23.85 18.05 -4.27
N SER A 517 -23.61 17.59 -5.50
CA SER A 517 -22.75 16.43 -5.78
C SER A 517 -21.29 16.70 -5.38
N VAL A 518 -20.74 17.85 -5.77
CA VAL A 518 -19.37 18.26 -5.39
C VAL A 518 -19.25 18.39 -3.88
N PHE A 519 -20.20 19.04 -3.22
CA PHE A 519 -20.18 19.18 -1.77
C PHE A 519 -20.22 17.83 -1.05
N LEU A 520 -21.17 16.96 -1.41
CA LEU A 520 -21.35 15.65 -0.76
C LEU A 520 -20.15 14.72 -0.97
N VAL A 521 -19.44 14.83 -2.10
CA VAL A 521 -18.21 14.08 -2.33
C VAL A 521 -17.08 14.58 -1.42
N LEU A 522 -16.91 15.91 -1.27
CA LEU A 522 -15.77 16.53 -0.61
C LEU A 522 -15.89 16.70 0.92
N TYR A 523 -17.07 17.01 1.47
CA TYR A 523 -17.20 17.62 2.82
C TYR A 523 -16.60 16.82 3.99
N VAL A 524 -17.09 15.62 4.29
CA VAL A 524 -16.68 14.79 5.45
C VAL A 524 -16.58 13.35 4.99
N PRO A 525 -15.59 12.52 5.39
CA PRO A 525 -15.50 11.14 4.92
C PRO A 525 -16.63 10.28 5.51
N CYS A 526 -16.93 9.12 4.90
CA CYS A 526 -17.84 8.17 5.56
C CYS A 526 -17.24 7.64 6.87
N ILE A 527 -18.06 7.10 7.77
CA ILE A 527 -17.64 6.57 9.07
C ILE A 527 -16.44 5.60 8.96
N ALA A 528 -16.50 4.65 8.03
CA ALA A 528 -15.43 3.70 7.80
C ALA A 528 -14.13 4.38 7.31
N SER A 529 -14.27 5.39 6.46
CA SER A 529 -13.16 6.22 5.96
C SER A 529 -12.56 7.08 7.07
N PHE A 530 -13.39 7.70 7.91
CA PHE A 530 -12.97 8.53 9.04
C PHE A 530 -12.11 7.73 10.01
N PHE A 531 -12.57 6.55 10.42
CA PHE A 531 -11.80 5.68 11.31
C PHE A 531 -10.53 5.13 10.66
N SER A 532 -10.58 4.83 9.36
CA SER A 532 -9.38 4.39 8.62
C SER A 532 -8.30 5.48 8.59
N ILE A 533 -8.68 6.76 8.42
CA ILE A 533 -7.74 7.90 8.49
C ILE A 533 -7.18 8.04 9.91
N ILE A 534 -8.03 7.96 10.95
CA ILE A 534 -7.57 8.05 12.36
C ILE A 534 -6.52 6.99 12.66
N LYS A 535 -6.72 5.77 12.18
CA LYS A 535 -5.80 4.65 12.36
C LYS A 535 -4.41 4.93 11.73
N GLU A 536 -4.37 5.63 10.60
CA GLU A 536 -3.13 5.86 9.85
C GLU A 536 -2.31 7.08 10.32
N ILE A 537 -2.95 8.18 10.69
CA ILE A 537 -2.27 9.46 11.02
C ILE A 537 -2.55 10.00 12.42
N LYS A 538 -3.26 9.24 13.27
CA LYS A 538 -3.74 9.64 14.59
C LYS A 538 -4.84 10.72 14.54
N ILE A 539 -5.60 10.82 15.63
CA ILE A 539 -6.83 11.63 15.68
C ILE A 539 -6.63 13.12 15.39
N LYS A 540 -5.55 13.75 15.88
CA LYS A 540 -5.30 15.19 15.67
C LYS A 540 -5.09 15.52 14.19
N ALA A 541 -4.28 14.71 13.49
CA ALA A 541 -4.02 14.93 12.07
C ALA A 541 -5.24 14.52 11.22
N ALA A 542 -5.95 13.46 11.60
CA ALA A 542 -7.20 13.07 10.95
C ALA A 542 -8.25 14.19 11.00
N LEU A 543 -8.46 14.79 12.17
CA LEU A 543 -9.37 15.93 12.32
C LEU A 543 -8.94 17.13 11.48
N ALA A 544 -7.63 17.40 11.37
CA ALA A 544 -7.12 18.47 10.51
C ALA A 544 -7.41 18.22 9.03
N VAL A 545 -7.22 16.99 8.53
CA VAL A 545 -7.53 16.61 7.14
C VAL A 545 -9.03 16.71 6.86
N VAL A 546 -9.87 16.27 7.79
CA VAL A 546 -11.33 16.37 7.67
C VAL A 546 -11.79 17.82 7.70
N ALA A 547 -11.25 18.65 8.60
CA ALA A 547 -11.55 20.07 8.65
C ALA A 547 -11.14 20.78 7.35
N LEU A 548 -9.93 20.49 6.84
CA LEU A 548 -9.44 21.01 5.57
C LEU A 548 -10.39 20.65 4.41
N SER A 549 -10.87 19.41 4.40
CA SER A 549 -11.81 18.93 3.37
C SER A 549 -13.19 19.58 3.49
N PHE A 550 -13.68 19.81 4.71
CA PHE A 550 -14.95 20.50 4.95
C PHE A 550 -14.89 21.96 4.50
N PHE A 551 -13.82 22.68 4.86
CA PHE A 551 -13.66 24.08 4.46
C PHE A 551 -13.47 24.23 2.95
N SER A 552 -12.68 23.36 2.33
CA SER A 552 -12.51 23.36 0.87
C SER A 552 -13.80 22.96 0.13
N ALA A 553 -14.55 21.98 0.62
CA ALA A 553 -15.85 21.62 0.06
C ALA A 553 -16.81 22.80 0.08
N THR A 554 -16.88 23.51 1.21
CA THR A 554 -17.73 24.68 1.38
C THR A 554 -17.29 25.84 0.46
N ALA A 555 -15.99 26.14 0.41
CA ALA A 555 -15.44 27.19 -0.44
C ALA A 555 -15.69 26.92 -1.93
N VAL A 556 -15.40 25.70 -2.40
CA VAL A 556 -15.58 25.32 -3.81
C VAL A 556 -17.06 25.33 -4.19
N SER A 557 -17.92 24.76 -3.34
CA SER A 557 -19.35 24.69 -3.63
C SER A 557 -20.01 26.08 -3.60
N SER A 558 -19.57 26.97 -2.71
CA SER A 558 -20.02 28.36 -2.69
C SER A 558 -19.56 29.15 -3.92
N LEU A 559 -18.33 28.93 -4.38
CA LEU A 559 -17.82 29.53 -5.62
C LEU A 559 -18.62 29.07 -6.86
N ILE A 560 -18.98 27.78 -6.91
CA ILE A 560 -19.84 27.24 -7.99
C ILE A 560 -21.21 27.92 -7.96
N HIS A 561 -21.83 28.02 -6.78
CA HIS A 561 -23.12 28.69 -6.64
C HIS A 561 -23.06 30.16 -7.09
N LEU A 562 -22.04 30.89 -6.66
CA LEU A 562 -21.85 32.30 -7.01
C LEU A 562 -21.58 32.50 -8.51
N PHE A 563 -20.80 31.59 -9.13
CA PHE A 563 -20.55 31.61 -10.57
C PHE A 563 -21.84 31.44 -11.38
N PHE A 564 -22.70 30.50 -11.00
CA PHE A 564 -23.98 30.30 -11.68
C PHE A 564 -24.99 31.41 -11.41
N ALA A 565 -25.02 31.98 -10.19
CA ALA A 565 -25.85 33.16 -9.90
C ALA A 565 -25.45 34.39 -10.74
N LEU A 566 -24.15 34.55 -11.04
CA LEU A 566 -23.65 35.60 -11.93
C LEU A 566 -24.01 35.36 -13.42
N LEU A 567 -24.08 34.10 -13.84
CA LEU A 567 -24.52 33.73 -15.19
C LEU A 567 -26.02 33.97 -15.39
N GLU A 568 -26.85 33.62 -14.41
CA GLU A 568 -28.30 33.88 -14.45
C GLU A 568 -28.61 35.39 -14.46
N THR A 569 -27.82 36.20 -13.75
CA THR A 569 -27.98 37.67 -13.76
C THR A 569 -27.45 38.35 -15.02
N SER A 570 -26.61 37.68 -15.82
CA SER A 570 -26.07 38.22 -17.08
C SER A 570 -26.82 37.78 -18.34
N GLY A 571 -27.87 36.95 -18.21
CA GLY A 571 -28.83 36.65 -19.28
C GLY A 571 -28.30 35.79 -20.43
N VAL A 572 -27.19 35.07 -20.23
CA VAL A 572 -26.63 34.15 -21.23
C VAL A 572 -27.18 32.74 -20.96
N HIS A 573 -28.23 32.36 -21.70
CA HIS A 573 -28.83 31.03 -21.68
C HIS A 573 -28.00 29.99 -22.45
#